data_AF-A0A943TF76-F1
#
_entry.id   AF-A0A943TF76-F1
#
_cell.length_a   1.000
_cell.length_b   1.000
_cell.length_c   1.000
_cell.angle_alpha   90.00
_cell.angle_beta   90.00
_cell.angle_gamma   90.00
#
_symmetry.space_group_name_H-M   'P 1'
#
loop_
_entity.id
_entity.type
_entity.pdbx_description
1 polymer ?
#
loop_
_entity_poly.entity_id
_entity_poly.type
_entity_poly.pdbx_seq_one_letter_code
_entity_poly.pdbx_strand_id
1 'polypeptide(L)'
;MKDVAGMLAEKYGATADEIVAAGAMKLYLQSMEPAEALRKVRAVYEPKVIMLDSGEGVPVQSNIDGAKYAAFIDESVVFAAQKMRGRGDALAEMVMEKLKAVDGKCLIKCASVEFMSFIEDVYRSLRRREY
;
A
#
# COMPACT_ATOMS: atom_id res chain seq x y z
N MET A 1 14.45 -9.10 1.03
CA MET A 1 13.54 -7.93 1.01
C MET A 1 12.90 -7.81 2.38
N LYS A 2 12.49 -6.61 2.77
CA LYS A 2 11.94 -6.33 4.10
C LYS A 2 10.47 -6.77 4.19
N ASP A 3 10.03 -7.08 5.41
CA ASP A 3 8.60 -7.24 5.69
C ASP A 3 7.87 -5.90 5.50
N VAL A 4 6.53 -5.91 5.45
CA VAL A 4 5.74 -4.68 5.32
C VAL A 4 6.11 -3.67 6.43
N ALA A 5 6.47 -4.15 7.62
CA ALA A 5 6.90 -3.29 8.73
C ALA A 5 8.21 -2.53 8.47
N GLY A 6 9.18 -3.17 7.82
CA GLY A 6 10.47 -2.58 7.47
C GLY A 6 10.46 -1.67 6.24
N MET A 7 9.31 -1.52 5.55
CA MET A 7 9.14 -0.59 4.43
C MET A 7 9.06 0.85 4.94
N LEU A 8 9.86 1.75 4.39
CA LEU A 8 9.86 3.17 4.77
C LEU A 8 9.01 3.93 3.76
N ALA A 9 7.97 4.63 4.22
CA ALA A 9 7.00 5.31 3.35
C ALA A 9 7.67 6.40 2.51
N GLU A 10 8.72 7.03 3.06
CA GLU A 10 9.54 8.05 2.42
C GLU A 10 10.28 7.54 1.17
N LYS A 11 10.43 6.21 1.02
CA LYS A 11 11.01 5.61 -0.19
C LYS A 11 10.00 5.41 -1.32
N TYR A 12 8.71 5.55 -1.01
CA TYR A 12 7.61 5.30 -1.93
C TYR A 12 6.87 6.59 -2.30
N GLY A 13 7.41 7.77 -2.02
CA GLY A 13 6.76 9.01 -2.44
C GLY A 13 7.76 10.07 -2.88
N ALA A 14 7.50 10.64 -4.05
CA ALA A 14 8.16 11.84 -4.57
C ALA A 14 7.51 13.12 -4.02
N THR A 15 6.28 13.03 -3.50
CA THR A 15 5.53 14.15 -2.89
C THR A 15 5.11 13.84 -1.46
N ALA A 16 4.76 14.86 -0.69
CA ALA A 16 4.25 14.68 0.67
C ALA A 16 2.97 13.84 0.70
N ASP A 17 2.08 14.01 -0.27
CA ASP A 17 0.81 13.29 -0.35
C ASP A 17 1.03 11.80 -0.63
N GLU A 18 1.99 11.47 -1.51
CA GLU A 18 2.39 10.08 -1.75
C GLU A 18 3.03 9.43 -0.53
N ILE A 19 3.91 10.15 0.19
CA ILE A 19 4.53 9.64 1.42
C ILE A 19 3.45 9.37 2.48
N VAL A 20 2.50 10.29 2.64
CA VAL A 20 1.40 10.15 3.60
C VAL A 20 0.47 9.00 3.21
N ALA A 21 0.13 8.86 1.92
CA ALA A 21 -0.67 7.75 1.42
C ALA A 21 0.02 6.41 1.62
N ALA A 22 1.31 6.29 1.25
CA ALA A 22 2.10 5.08 1.45
C ALA A 22 2.20 4.71 2.94
N GLY A 23 2.35 5.70 3.82
CA GLY A 23 2.31 5.51 5.26
C GLY A 23 0.97 4.99 5.77
N ALA A 24 -0.14 5.54 5.28
CA ALA A 24 -1.49 5.10 5.62
C ALA A 24 -1.75 3.66 5.14
N MET A 25 -1.38 3.35 3.90
CA MET A 25 -1.52 2.00 3.32
C MET A 25 -0.69 0.96 4.07
N LYS A 26 0.55 1.30 4.42
CA LYS A 26 1.40 0.46 5.26
C LYS A 26 0.73 0.20 6.61
N LEU A 27 0.30 1.26 7.31
CA LEU A 27 -0.36 1.13 8.62
C LEU A 27 -1.62 0.25 8.54
N TYR A 28 -2.41 0.42 7.48
CA TYR A 28 -3.63 -0.36 7.26
C TYR A 28 -3.32 -1.85 7.06
N LEU A 29 -2.37 -2.18 6.19
CA LEU A 29 -1.95 -3.56 5.94
C LEU A 29 -1.33 -4.22 7.18
N GLN A 30 -0.56 -3.48 7.98
CA GLN A 30 0.02 -3.99 9.23
C GLN A 30 -1.01 -4.29 10.31
N SER A 31 -2.22 -3.73 10.20
CA SER A 31 -3.29 -3.95 11.18
C SER A 31 -4.08 -5.24 10.94
N MET A 32 -3.82 -5.95 9.84
CA MET A 32 -4.53 -7.16 9.42
C MET A 32 -3.67 -8.41 9.57
N GLU A 33 -4.34 -9.56 9.56
CA GLU A 33 -3.66 -10.84 9.39
C GLU A 33 -2.98 -10.90 8.00
N PRO A 34 -1.79 -11.53 7.86
CA PRO A 34 -1.04 -11.53 6.61
C PRO A 34 -1.82 -12.07 5.40
N ALA A 35 -2.66 -13.09 5.60
CA ALA A 35 -3.50 -13.66 4.55
C ALA A 35 -4.59 -12.69 4.07
N GLU A 36 -5.13 -11.87 4.98
CA GLU A 36 -6.10 -10.83 4.64
C GLU A 36 -5.44 -9.66 3.91
N ALA A 37 -4.28 -9.20 4.41
CA ALA A 37 -3.48 -8.19 3.74
C ALA A 37 -3.10 -8.60 2.32
N LEU A 38 -2.70 -9.86 2.11
CA LEU A 38 -2.38 -10.40 0.79
C LEU A 38 -3.61 -10.43 -0.13
N ARG A 39 -4.79 -10.78 0.41
CA ARG A 39 -6.04 -10.77 -0.35
C ARG A 39 -6.41 -9.36 -0.82
N LYS A 40 -6.29 -8.35 0.07
CA LYS A 40 -6.50 -6.94 -0.27
C LYS A 40 -5.56 -6.48 -1.39
N VAL A 41 -4.27 -6.82 -1.27
CA VAL A 41 -3.26 -6.45 -2.27
C VAL A 41 -3.51 -7.14 -3.62
N ARG A 42 -3.85 -8.44 -3.63
CA ARG A 42 -4.21 -9.19 -4.84
C ARG A 42 -5.45 -8.66 -5.55
N ALA A 43 -6.37 -8.03 -4.83
CA ALA A 43 -7.54 -7.41 -5.45
C ALA A 43 -7.14 -6.21 -6.34
N VAL A 44 -6.05 -5.52 -5.98
CA VAL A 44 -5.52 -4.33 -6.67
C VAL A 44 -4.46 -4.70 -7.71
N TYR A 45 -3.52 -5.54 -7.31
CA TYR A 45 -2.35 -5.94 -8.10
C TYR A 45 -2.51 -7.40 -8.54
N GLU A 46 -2.73 -7.59 -9.84
CA GLU A 46 -2.84 -8.90 -10.47
C GLU A 46 -1.52 -9.24 -11.19
N PRO A 47 -0.67 -10.09 -10.60
CA PRO A 47 0.53 -10.55 -11.27
C PRO A 47 0.21 -11.70 -12.22
N LYS A 48 0.61 -11.58 -13.47
CA LYS A 48 0.75 -12.71 -14.38
C LYS A 48 2.05 -13.42 -14.06
N VAL A 49 1.93 -14.68 -13.67
CA VAL A 49 3.07 -15.53 -13.30
C VAL A 49 3.19 -16.71 -14.27
N ILE A 50 4.43 -17.05 -14.64
CA ILE A 50 4.76 -18.36 -15.18
C ILE A 50 5.01 -19.29 -14.00
N MET A 51 4.30 -20.42 -13.97
CA MET A 51 4.56 -21.48 -12.99
C MET A 51 5.66 -22.40 -13.54
N LEU A 52 6.76 -22.50 -12.81
CA LEU A 52 7.83 -23.46 -13.09
C LEU A 52 7.44 -24.84 -12.55
N ASP A 53 8.05 -25.89 -13.11
CA ASP A 53 7.86 -27.28 -12.64
C ASP A 53 8.29 -27.48 -11.18
N SER A 54 9.14 -26.60 -10.66
CA SER A 54 9.52 -26.54 -9.23
C SER A 54 8.39 -26.04 -8.31
N GLY A 55 7.27 -25.57 -8.86
CA GLY A 55 6.21 -24.87 -8.15
C GLY A 55 6.46 -23.37 -7.94
N GLU A 56 7.61 -22.85 -8.36
CA GLU A 56 7.93 -21.42 -8.24
C GLU A 56 7.19 -20.59 -9.31
N GLY A 57 6.50 -19.53 -8.87
CA GLY A 57 5.84 -18.58 -9.78
C GLY A 57 6.71 -17.38 -10.12
N VAL A 58 7.13 -17.24 -11.38
CA VAL A 58 7.93 -16.13 -11.92
C VAL A 58 7.01 -15.05 -12.49
N PRO A 59 6.97 -13.82 -11.93
CA PRO A 59 6.16 -12.74 -12.49
C PRO A 59 6.73 -12.26 -13.82
N VAL A 60 5.89 -12.24 -14.86
CA VAL A 60 6.26 -11.79 -16.22
C VAL A 60 5.64 -10.46 -16.61
N GLN A 61 4.48 -10.15 -16.05
CA GLN A 61 3.76 -8.91 -16.23
C GLN A 61 2.83 -8.74 -15.04
N SER A 62 2.58 -7.51 -14.62
CA SER A 62 1.59 -7.24 -13.57
C SER A 62 0.68 -6.10 -14.00
N ASN A 63 -0.59 -6.21 -13.62
CA ASN A 63 -1.59 -5.19 -13.86
C ASN A 63 -2.03 -4.59 -12.52
N ILE A 64 -2.13 -3.26 -12.47
CA ILE A 64 -2.74 -2.56 -11.35
C ILE A 64 -4.09 -2.04 -11.81
N ASP A 65 -5.15 -2.46 -11.13
CA ASP A 65 -6.48 -1.90 -11.33
C ASP A 65 -6.54 -0.53 -10.65
N GLY A 66 -6.51 0.54 -11.47
CA GLY A 66 -6.46 1.92 -10.95
C GLY A 66 -7.67 2.29 -10.09
N ALA A 67 -8.87 1.80 -10.40
CA ALA A 67 -10.05 2.10 -9.61
C ALA A 67 -9.97 1.44 -8.23
N LYS A 68 -9.55 0.18 -8.17
CA LYS A 68 -9.33 -0.52 -6.90
C LYS A 68 -8.15 0.06 -6.14
N TYR A 69 -7.11 0.54 -6.83
CA TYR A 69 -5.98 1.15 -6.16
C TYR A 69 -6.35 2.48 -5.49
N ALA A 70 -7.11 3.34 -6.18
CA ALA A 70 -7.68 4.54 -5.59
C ALA A 70 -8.54 4.23 -4.36
N ALA A 71 -9.46 3.26 -4.47
CA ALA A 71 -10.31 2.85 -3.34
C ALA A 71 -9.49 2.30 -2.17
N PHE A 72 -8.42 1.56 -2.43
CA PHE A 72 -7.52 1.05 -1.40
C PHE A 72 -6.75 2.18 -0.68
N ILE A 73 -6.32 3.22 -1.42
CA ILE A 73 -5.72 4.42 -0.84
C ILE A 73 -6.74 5.12 0.07
N ASP A 74 -7.95 5.37 -0.43
CA ASP A 74 -9.00 6.07 0.32
C ASP A 74 -9.38 5.29 1.61
N GLU A 75 -9.55 3.98 1.51
CA GLU A 75 -9.81 3.10 2.66
C GLU A 75 -8.68 3.18 3.71
N SER A 76 -7.43 3.16 3.24
CA SER A 76 -6.25 3.24 4.10
C SER A 76 -6.14 4.61 4.80
N VAL A 77 -6.44 5.70 4.09
CA VAL A 77 -6.45 7.07 4.63
C VAL A 77 -7.52 7.22 5.70
N VAL A 78 -8.74 6.71 5.46
CA VAL A 78 -9.82 6.72 6.45
C VAL A 78 -9.42 5.94 7.71
N PHE A 79 -8.83 4.75 7.54
CA PHE A 79 -8.34 3.95 8.66
C PHE A 79 -7.25 4.68 9.46
N ALA A 80 -6.26 5.25 8.78
CA ALA A 80 -5.19 5.99 9.43
C ALA A 80 -5.72 7.21 10.20
N ALA A 81 -6.67 7.96 9.63
CA ALA A 81 -7.30 9.09 10.30
C ALA A 81 -8.04 8.68 11.58
N GLN A 82 -8.74 7.53 11.57
CA GLN A 82 -9.39 6.98 12.76
C GLN A 82 -8.37 6.62 13.85
N LYS A 83 -7.23 6.01 13.48
CA LYS A 83 -6.15 5.71 14.43
C LYS A 83 -5.53 6.97 15.03
N MET A 84 -5.35 8.03 14.22
CA MET A 84 -4.79 9.30 14.69
C MET A 84 -5.74 10.03 15.65
N ARG A 85 -7.07 10.02 15.39
CA ARG A 85 -8.05 10.56 16.34
C ARG A 85 -7.97 9.92 17.72
N GLY A 86 -7.71 8.61 17.79
CA GLY A 86 -7.55 7.91 19.07
C GLY A 86 -6.30 8.30 19.84
N ARG A 87 -5.29 8.90 19.17
CA ARG A 87 -4.03 9.31 19.77
C ARG A 87 -4.11 10.73 20.36
N GLY A 88 -4.77 11.64 19.65
CA GLY A 88 -5.15 12.99 20.14
C GLY A 88 -3.98 13.95 20.45
N ASP A 89 -2.74 13.60 20.11
CA ASP A 89 -1.58 14.46 20.29
C ASP A 89 -1.37 15.41 19.09
N ALA A 90 -0.54 16.45 19.27
CA ALA A 90 -0.30 17.48 18.24
C ALA A 90 0.28 16.90 16.93
N LEU A 91 1.05 15.81 17.02
CA LEU A 91 1.58 15.12 15.85
C LEU A 91 0.45 14.40 15.09
N ALA A 92 -0.47 13.76 15.82
CA ALA A 92 -1.63 13.10 15.25
C ALA A 92 -2.54 14.10 14.51
N GLU A 93 -2.78 15.28 15.08
CA GLU A 93 -3.52 16.36 14.41
C GLU A 93 -2.83 16.79 13.10
N MET A 94 -1.51 17.00 13.12
CA MET A 94 -0.75 17.34 11.92
C MET A 94 -0.86 16.26 10.83
N VAL A 95 -0.78 14.99 11.20
CA VAL A 95 -0.93 13.87 10.28
C VAL A 95 -2.36 13.82 9.72
N MET A 96 -3.38 14.05 10.54
CA MET A 96 -4.77 14.10 10.07
C MET A 96 -5.01 15.21 9.05
N GLU A 97 -4.44 16.39 9.24
CA GLU A 97 -4.55 17.47 8.24
C GLU A 97 -3.93 17.08 6.90
N LYS A 98 -2.80 16.35 6.92
CA LYS A 98 -2.20 15.82 5.69
C LYS A 98 -3.04 14.74 5.04
N LEU A 99 -3.64 13.84 5.83
CA LEU A 99 -4.51 12.78 5.33
C LEU A 99 -5.75 13.33 4.59
N LYS A 100 -6.29 14.48 5.01
CA LYS A 100 -7.43 15.13 4.33
C LYS A 100 -7.12 15.59 2.90
N ALA A 101 -5.86 15.83 2.58
CA ALA A 101 -5.44 16.26 1.25
C ALA A 101 -5.31 15.09 0.26
N VAL A 102 -5.30 13.85 0.75
CA VAL A 102 -5.16 12.66 -0.09
C VAL A 102 -6.51 12.27 -0.66
N ASP A 103 -6.61 12.30 -1.99
CA ASP A 103 -7.70 11.72 -2.78
C ASP A 103 -7.09 10.66 -3.69
N GLY A 104 -7.48 9.38 -3.52
CA GLY A 104 -6.86 8.26 -4.21
C GLY A 104 -6.92 8.39 -5.73
N LYS A 105 -8.04 8.88 -6.28
CA LYS A 105 -8.22 9.06 -7.72
C LYS A 105 -7.31 10.15 -8.29
N CYS A 106 -7.18 11.28 -7.60
CA CYS A 106 -6.28 12.36 -7.99
C CYS A 106 -4.82 11.93 -7.86
N LEU A 107 -4.48 11.23 -6.77
CA LEU A 107 -3.11 10.80 -6.50
C LEU A 107 -2.58 9.85 -7.59
N ILE A 108 -3.36 8.82 -7.95
CA ILE A 108 -2.91 7.83 -8.96
C ILE A 108 -2.76 8.42 -10.37
N LYS A 109 -3.45 9.53 -10.68
CA LYS A 109 -3.39 10.14 -12.01
C LYS A 109 -2.00 10.71 -12.33
N CYS A 110 -1.30 11.16 -11.29
CA CYS A 110 0.01 11.78 -11.40
C CYS A 110 1.06 11.08 -10.52
N ALA A 111 0.82 9.81 -10.17
CA ALA A 111 1.67 9.07 -9.27
C ALA A 111 3.08 8.84 -9.84
N SER A 112 4.07 8.98 -8.97
CA SER A 112 5.47 8.64 -9.23
C SER A 112 5.65 7.13 -9.38
N VAL A 113 6.73 6.74 -10.06
CA VAL A 113 7.09 5.32 -10.23
C VAL A 113 7.38 4.70 -8.86
N GLU A 114 8.00 5.48 -7.97
CA GLU A 114 8.28 5.13 -6.59
C GLU A 114 6.98 4.77 -5.86
N PHE A 115 5.94 5.59 -5.95
CA PHE A 115 4.64 5.31 -5.32
C PHE A 115 3.94 4.10 -5.93
N MET A 116 4.01 3.96 -7.25
CA MET A 116 3.45 2.78 -7.92
C MET A 116 4.17 1.48 -7.55
N SER A 117 5.47 1.52 -7.21
CA SER A 117 6.23 0.35 -6.79
C SER A 117 5.82 -0.21 -5.42
N PHE A 118 5.13 0.59 -4.58
CA PHE A 118 4.72 0.20 -3.23
C PHE A 118 3.90 -1.08 -3.23
N ILE A 119 2.85 -1.16 -4.07
CA ILE A 119 1.91 -2.29 -4.05
C ILE A 119 2.58 -3.58 -4.51
N GLU A 120 3.53 -3.48 -5.44
CA GLU A 120 4.32 -4.62 -5.91
C GLU A 120 5.26 -5.14 -4.81
N ASP A 121 5.99 -4.25 -4.14
CA ASP A 121 6.90 -4.66 -3.08
C ASP A 121 6.14 -5.26 -1.89
N VAL A 122 4.96 -4.71 -1.56
CA VAL A 122 4.06 -5.29 -0.55
C VAL A 122 3.62 -6.68 -0.97
N TYR A 123 3.18 -6.86 -2.23
CA TYR A 123 2.79 -8.16 -2.74
C TYR A 123 3.93 -9.18 -2.60
N ARG A 124 5.15 -8.82 -3.03
CA ARG A 124 6.35 -9.67 -2.92
C ARG A 124 6.73 -9.98 -1.47
N SER A 125 6.47 -9.05 -0.56
CA SER A 125 6.71 -9.22 0.88
C SER A 125 5.72 -10.20 1.51
N LEU A 126 4.43 -10.06 1.18
CA LEU A 126 3.35 -10.88 1.74
C LEU A 126 3.31 -12.29 1.15
N ARG A 127 3.52 -12.46 -0.17
CA ARG A 127 3.50 -13.78 -0.84
C ARG A 127 4.53 -14.76 -0.27
N ARG A 128 5.68 -14.26 0.24
CA ARG A 128 6.69 -15.13 0.87
C ARG A 128 6.21 -15.86 2.11
N ARG A 129 5.16 -15.37 2.78
CA ARG A 129 4.61 -16.01 3.97
C ARG A 129 3.66 -17.17 3.64
N GLU A 130 3.38 -17.43 2.36
CA GLU A 130 2.60 -18.60 1.92
C GLU A 130 3.47 -19.88 1.81
N TYR A 131 4.80 -19.80 1.99
CA TYR A 131 5.72 -20.94 1.92
C TYR A 131 6.69 -20.99 3.11
#